data_AF-A0A7S2CH75-F1
#
_entry.id   AF-A0A7S2CH75-F1
#
_cell.length_a   1.000
_cell.length_b   1.000
_cell.length_c   1.000
_cell.angle_alpha   90.00
_cell.angle_beta   90.00
_cell.angle_gamma   90.00
#
_symmetry.space_group_name_H-M   'P 1'
#
loop_
_entity.id
_entity.type
_entity.pdbx_description
1 polymer ?
#
loop_
_entity_poly.entity_id
_entity_poly.type
_entity_poly.pdbx_seq_one_letter_code
_entity_poly.pdbx_strand_id
1 'polypeptide(L)'
;SIISYYKNEEDAGSGTKPAQGTVTCSGSVISVNAAEETTFCVSLPERALYLRASNVEACQQWIEAILAAGAIEGVAGGTTSQGANNAMQGTLLKAATTKLTANKWDKRFVVIKDGSFSLYKAESDALGSKARPPIMSMSLQGTQVELLQQTGSEEPKLTFSLSKEDAFRMHILRAGSEAECSQWLDA
;
A
#
# COMPACT_ATOMS: atom_id res chain seq x y z
N SER A 1 15.55 -6.94 7.40
CA SER A 1 15.71 -8.37 6.98
C SER A 1 15.60 -8.49 5.47
N ILE A 2 16.02 -9.60 4.87
CA ILE A 2 15.96 -9.83 3.42
C ILE A 2 15.14 -11.09 3.12
N ILE A 3 14.14 -10.97 2.24
CA ILE A 3 13.44 -12.12 1.64
C ILE A 3 14.10 -12.39 0.29
N SER A 4 14.59 -13.61 0.11
CA SER A 4 15.09 -14.11 -1.17
C SER A 4 14.08 -15.09 -1.74
N TYR A 5 13.70 -14.93 -3.00
CA TYR A 5 12.82 -15.87 -3.69
C TYR A 5 13.53 -16.52 -4.87
N TYR A 6 13.19 -17.77 -5.09
CA TYR A 6 13.80 -18.65 -6.08
C TYR A 6 12.70 -19.19 -7.00
N LYS A 7 13.08 -19.57 -8.21
CA LYS A 7 12.14 -20.11 -9.18
C LYS A 7 11.62 -21.48 -8.75
N ASN A 8 12.53 -22.31 -8.24
CA ASN A 8 12.27 -23.66 -7.76
C ASN A 8 12.96 -23.88 -6.40
N GLU A 9 12.48 -24.86 -5.64
CA GLU A 9 13.03 -25.24 -4.33
C GLU A 9 14.49 -25.73 -4.43
N GLU A 10 14.81 -26.46 -5.49
CA GLU A 10 16.16 -26.96 -5.80
C GLU A 10 17.20 -25.84 -5.89
N ASP A 11 16.78 -24.64 -6.30
CA ASP A 11 17.64 -23.48 -6.44
C ASP A 11 17.96 -22.83 -5.08
N ALA A 12 17.11 -23.03 -4.06
CA ALA A 12 17.28 -22.46 -2.72
C ALA A 12 18.33 -23.22 -1.89
N GLY A 13 18.42 -24.56 -2.04
CA GLY A 13 19.32 -25.40 -1.24
C GLY A 13 20.73 -25.57 -1.80
N SER A 14 20.93 -25.32 -3.10
CA SER A 14 22.20 -25.63 -3.77
C SER A 14 23.30 -24.61 -3.51
N GLY A 15 22.98 -23.36 -3.17
CA GLY A 15 23.95 -22.25 -3.04
C GLY A 15 24.66 -21.86 -4.35
N THR A 16 24.48 -22.62 -5.44
CA THR A 16 25.12 -22.39 -6.74
C THR A 16 24.34 -21.46 -7.66
N LYS A 17 23.04 -21.26 -7.41
CA LYS A 17 22.19 -20.38 -8.21
C LYS A 17 21.80 -19.13 -7.43
N PRO A 18 21.95 -17.94 -8.02
CA PRO A 18 21.52 -16.70 -7.37
C PRO A 18 20.00 -16.73 -7.19
N ALA A 19 19.54 -16.10 -6.10
CA ALA A 19 18.11 -15.84 -5.92
C ALA A 19 17.56 -15.11 -7.15
N GLN A 20 16.34 -15.46 -7.55
CA GLN A 20 15.66 -14.79 -8.66
C GLN A 20 15.37 -13.32 -8.32
N GLY A 21 15.20 -13.04 -7.04
CA GLY A 21 15.28 -11.70 -6.52
C GLY A 21 15.44 -11.71 -5.01
N THR A 22 15.93 -10.58 -4.50
CA THR A 22 16.00 -10.30 -3.07
C THR A 22 15.24 -9.03 -2.77
N VAL A 23 14.68 -8.97 -1.57
CA VAL A 23 13.81 -7.90 -1.12
C VAL A 23 14.20 -7.52 0.30
N THR A 24 14.73 -6.31 0.48
CA THR A 24 14.98 -5.76 1.80
C THR A 24 13.66 -5.33 2.41
N CYS A 25 13.28 -5.98 3.50
CA CYS A 25 11.99 -5.80 4.15
C CYS A 25 12.00 -4.71 5.23
N SER A 26 13.11 -4.01 5.46
CA SER A 26 13.17 -2.91 6.43
C SER A 26 12.16 -1.80 6.11
N GLY A 27 11.35 -1.40 7.09
CA GLY A 27 10.29 -0.40 6.92
C GLY A 27 9.11 -0.89 6.08
N SER A 28 8.94 -2.21 5.97
CA SER A 28 7.77 -2.80 5.29
C SER A 28 6.59 -2.92 6.24
N VAL A 29 5.39 -3.05 5.67
CA VAL A 29 4.15 -3.32 6.39
C VAL A 29 3.57 -4.63 5.87
N ILE A 30 3.18 -5.55 6.75
CA ILE A 30 2.41 -6.75 6.36
C ILE A 30 0.92 -6.46 6.54
N SER A 31 0.15 -6.77 5.51
CA SER A 31 -1.31 -6.81 5.59
C SER A 31 -1.82 -8.19 5.17
N VAL A 32 -2.76 -8.73 5.94
CA VAL A 32 -3.42 -10.01 5.62
C VAL A 32 -4.64 -9.73 4.77
N ASN A 33 -4.85 -10.53 3.72
CA ASN A 33 -6.06 -10.42 2.92
C ASN A 33 -7.26 -10.96 3.71
N ALA A 34 -8.17 -10.08 4.12
CA ALA A 34 -9.36 -10.46 4.87
C ALA A 34 -10.34 -11.38 4.09
N ALA A 35 -10.25 -11.42 2.76
CA ALA A 35 -11.07 -12.29 1.92
C ALA A 35 -10.44 -13.67 1.67
N GLU A 36 -9.11 -13.77 1.79
CA GLU A 36 -8.36 -15.01 1.57
C GLU A 36 -7.28 -15.15 2.66
N GLU A 37 -7.59 -15.89 3.72
CA GLU A 37 -6.71 -16.07 4.89
C GLU A 37 -5.35 -16.71 4.57
N THR A 38 -5.20 -17.30 3.37
CA THR A 38 -3.93 -17.86 2.87
C THR A 38 -3.06 -16.83 2.14
N THR A 39 -3.55 -15.61 1.95
CA THR A 39 -2.93 -14.59 1.12
C THR A 39 -2.55 -13.38 1.97
N PHE A 40 -1.33 -12.88 1.81
CA PHE A 40 -0.84 -11.70 2.52
C PHE A 40 0.00 -10.82 1.60
N CYS A 41 0.11 -9.55 1.95
CA CYS A 41 0.86 -8.55 1.21
C CYS A 41 1.99 -8.01 2.08
N VAL A 42 3.20 -7.96 1.53
CA VAL A 42 4.35 -7.26 2.12
C VAL A 42 4.54 -5.97 1.34
N SER A 43 4.12 -4.85 1.92
CA SER A 43 4.24 -3.51 1.36
C SER A 43 5.60 -2.94 1.69
N LEU A 44 6.46 -2.83 0.68
CA LEU A 44 7.80 -2.23 0.76
C LEU A 44 7.75 -0.76 0.31
N PRO A 45 8.81 0.04 0.59
CA PRO A 45 8.85 1.43 0.15
C PRO A 45 8.64 1.63 -1.36
N GLU A 46 9.17 0.73 -2.20
CA GLU A 46 9.16 0.86 -3.67
C GLU A 46 8.21 -0.11 -4.39
N ARG A 47 7.70 -1.13 -3.72
CA ARG A 47 6.84 -2.17 -4.32
C ARG A 47 6.02 -2.92 -3.28
N ALA A 48 4.99 -3.62 -3.72
CA ALA A 48 4.24 -4.56 -2.88
C ALA A 48 4.43 -5.99 -3.40
N LEU A 49 4.61 -6.95 -2.50
CA LEU A 49 4.64 -8.37 -2.81
C LEU A 49 3.34 -9.02 -2.34
N TYR A 50 2.57 -9.59 -3.27
CA TYR A 50 1.40 -10.39 -2.95
C TYR A 50 1.80 -11.85 -2.92
N LEU A 51 1.74 -12.45 -1.74
CA LEU A 51 2.18 -13.80 -1.47
C LEU A 51 0.99 -14.66 -1.04
N ARG A 52 0.99 -15.92 -1.47
CA ARG A 52 -0.01 -16.91 -1.08
C ARG A 52 0.69 -18.12 -0.51
N ALA A 53 0.33 -18.47 0.72
CA ALA A 53 0.77 -19.69 1.37
C ALA A 53 -0.10 -20.89 0.95
N SER A 54 0.40 -22.10 1.20
CA SER A 54 -0.32 -23.35 0.93
C SER A 54 -1.56 -23.54 1.81
N ASN A 55 -1.56 -22.98 3.02
CA ASN A 55 -2.66 -23.01 3.98
C ASN A 55 -2.53 -21.86 4.99
N VAL A 56 -3.53 -21.71 5.86
CA VAL A 56 -3.62 -20.60 6.83
C VAL A 56 -2.50 -20.68 7.88
N GLU A 57 -2.15 -21.87 8.33
CA GLU A 57 -1.05 -22.07 9.29
C GLU A 57 0.30 -21.64 8.71
N ALA A 58 0.59 -22.06 7.47
CA ALA A 58 1.78 -21.65 6.75
C ALA A 58 1.80 -20.14 6.50
N CYS A 59 0.65 -19.52 6.21
CA CYS A 59 0.51 -18.07 6.09
C CYS A 59 0.97 -17.37 7.37
N GLN A 60 0.45 -17.82 8.52
CA GLN A 60 0.80 -17.28 9.83
C GLN A 60 2.29 -17.47 10.14
N GLN A 61 2.84 -18.66 9.89
CA GLN A 61 4.27 -18.95 10.08
C GLN A 61 5.16 -18.03 9.23
N TRP A 62 4.79 -17.75 7.98
CA TRP A 62 5.52 -16.80 7.13
C TRP A 62 5.48 -15.39 7.69
N ILE A 63 4.31 -14.92 8.13
CA ILE A 63 4.13 -13.59 8.72
C ILE A 63 5.03 -13.46 9.97
N GLU A 64 4.96 -14.44 10.88
CA GLU A 64 5.77 -14.48 12.10
C GLU A 64 7.27 -14.50 11.80
N ALA A 65 7.71 -15.32 10.86
CA ALA A 65 9.12 -15.40 10.47
C ALA A 65 9.63 -14.07 9.90
N ILE A 66 8.83 -13.36 9.10
CA ILE A 66 9.20 -12.06 8.53
C ILE A 66 9.33 -11.00 9.63
N LEU A 67 8.41 -10.96 10.60
CA LEU A 67 8.47 -10.02 11.72
C LEU A 67 9.66 -10.31 12.64
N ALA A 68 9.82 -11.58 13.03
CA ALA A 68 10.86 -12.03 13.96
C ALA A 68 12.27 -11.78 13.41
N ALA A 69 12.42 -11.80 12.08
CA ALA A 69 13.68 -11.45 11.44
C ALA A 69 14.06 -9.96 11.60
N GLY A 70 13.22 -9.12 12.24
CA GLY A 70 13.46 -7.69 12.44
C GLY A 70 13.12 -6.85 11.21
N ALA A 71 12.17 -7.31 10.40
CA ALA A 71 11.82 -6.63 9.16
C ALA A 71 10.79 -5.50 9.38
N ILE A 72 9.89 -5.63 10.35
CA ILE A 72 8.61 -4.92 10.32
C ILE A 72 8.14 -4.56 11.73
N GLU A 73 7.80 -3.29 11.94
CA GLU A 73 7.10 -2.83 13.15
C GLU A 73 5.61 -3.20 13.04
N GLY A 74 5.27 -4.41 13.51
CA GLY A 74 3.89 -4.79 13.80
C GLY A 74 3.18 -5.66 12.76
N VAL A 75 2.36 -6.60 13.26
CA VAL A 75 1.28 -7.25 12.52
C VAL A 75 0.01 -6.46 12.77
N ALA A 76 -0.59 -5.95 11.70
CA ALA A 76 -1.95 -5.46 11.75
C ALA A 76 -2.92 -6.66 11.80
N GLY A 77 -3.08 -7.23 13.00
CA GLY A 77 -4.01 -8.34 13.23
C GLY A 77 -3.68 -9.19 14.47
N GLY A 78 -3.83 -8.66 15.68
CA GLY A 78 -3.78 -9.49 16.90
C GLY A 78 -3.49 -8.77 18.22
N THR A 79 -4.51 -8.11 18.77
CA THR A 79 -4.72 -7.73 20.19
C THR A 79 -3.53 -7.26 21.05
N THR A 80 -3.34 -5.94 21.22
CA THR A 80 -3.77 -5.18 22.42
C THR A 80 -3.45 -3.67 22.31
N SER A 81 -4.50 -2.87 22.52
CA SER A 81 -4.56 -1.46 22.99
C SER A 81 -3.85 -0.32 22.25
N GLN A 82 -4.71 0.55 21.69
CA GLN A 82 -4.65 2.02 21.68
C GLN A 82 -3.72 2.73 20.67
N GLY A 83 -4.04 2.57 19.40
CA GLY A 83 -4.02 3.64 18.41
C GLY A 83 -5.29 3.51 17.57
N ALA A 84 -6.06 4.59 17.38
CA ALA A 84 -7.39 4.53 16.78
C ALA A 84 -7.39 3.82 15.41
N ASN A 85 -8.38 2.94 15.21
CA ASN A 85 -8.74 2.29 13.95
C ASN A 85 -9.18 3.31 12.87
N ASN A 86 -8.30 4.22 12.44
CA ASN A 86 -8.61 5.18 11.39
C ASN A 86 -8.41 4.53 10.02
N ALA A 87 -9.26 3.54 9.72
CA ALA A 87 -9.41 3.08 8.35
C ALA A 87 -10.21 4.15 7.58
N MET A 88 -9.53 5.06 6.90
CA MET A 88 -10.19 6.02 6.02
C MET A 88 -10.36 5.39 4.64
N GLN A 89 -11.57 5.45 4.10
CA GLN A 89 -11.84 4.98 2.74
C GLN A 89 -12.81 5.90 2.04
N GLY A 90 -12.69 5.99 0.72
CA GLY A 90 -13.56 6.84 -0.06
C GLY A 90 -13.10 6.92 -1.51
N THR A 91 -13.80 7.74 -2.28
CA THR A 91 -13.50 7.89 -3.70
C THR A 91 -12.80 9.21 -3.97
N LEU A 92 -11.57 9.12 -4.48
CA LEU A 92 -10.81 10.27 -4.93
C LEU A 92 -10.63 10.26 -6.45
N LEU A 93 -10.37 11.42 -7.02
CA LEU A 93 -9.88 11.55 -8.39
C LEU A 93 -8.36 11.49 -8.37
N LYS A 94 -7.76 10.56 -9.12
CA LYS A 94 -6.31 10.47 -9.26
C LYS A 94 -5.86 10.98 -10.62
N ALA A 95 -4.81 11.80 -10.65
CA ALA A 95 -4.19 12.20 -11.91
C ALA A 95 -3.44 11.04 -12.58
N ALA A 96 -3.53 10.95 -13.91
CA ALA A 96 -2.77 10.00 -14.70
C ALA A 96 -1.25 10.31 -14.60
N THR A 97 -0.46 9.31 -14.17
CA THR A 97 0.99 9.47 -13.93
C THR A 97 1.84 9.61 -15.20
N THR A 98 1.30 9.39 -16.39
CA THR A 98 2.10 9.22 -17.62
C THR A 98 2.19 10.44 -18.52
N LYS A 99 1.39 11.50 -18.32
CA LYS A 99 1.60 12.77 -19.01
C LYS A 99 1.10 13.92 -18.15
N LEU A 100 2.00 14.85 -17.83
CA LEU A 100 1.71 16.22 -17.37
C LEU A 100 0.91 17.05 -18.41
N THR A 101 0.25 16.41 -19.38
CA THR A 101 -0.84 17.03 -20.13
C THR A 101 -2.07 16.96 -19.24
N ALA A 102 -2.29 18.05 -18.52
CA ALA A 102 -3.45 18.34 -17.68
C ALA A 102 -4.77 17.79 -18.27
N ASN A 103 -5.64 17.29 -17.38
CA ASN A 103 -7.08 17.02 -17.58
C ASN A 103 -7.55 15.56 -17.63
N LYS A 104 -6.71 14.56 -17.36
CA LYS A 104 -7.21 13.18 -17.17
C LYS A 104 -7.18 12.77 -15.70
N TRP A 105 -8.35 12.93 -15.09
CA TRP A 105 -8.66 12.48 -13.74
C TRP A 105 -9.39 11.14 -13.79
N ASP A 106 -8.91 10.20 -13.01
CA ASP A 106 -9.44 8.85 -12.89
C ASP A 106 -10.13 8.68 -11.54
N LYS A 107 -11.41 8.32 -11.54
CA LYS A 107 -12.12 7.98 -10.30
C LYS A 107 -11.54 6.69 -9.73
N ARG A 108 -11.11 6.71 -8.47
CA ARG A 108 -10.47 5.58 -7.79
C ARG A 108 -10.98 5.46 -6.36
N PHE A 109 -11.20 4.23 -5.94
CA PHE A 109 -11.51 3.96 -4.55
C PHE A 109 -10.20 3.82 -3.78
N VAL A 110 -10.07 4.54 -2.68
CA VAL A 110 -8.86 4.64 -1.88
C VAL A 110 -9.16 4.13 -0.49
N VAL A 111 -8.21 3.39 0.07
CA VAL A 111 -8.25 2.88 1.43
C VAL A 111 -6.92 3.20 2.09
N ILE A 112 -6.96 4.01 3.15
CA ILE A 112 -5.89 4.16 4.12
C ILE A 112 -6.22 3.25 5.29
N LYS A 113 -5.37 2.27 5.54
CA LYS A 113 -5.54 1.35 6.66
C LYS A 113 -4.17 0.83 7.07
N ASP A 114 -3.94 0.76 8.39
CA ASP A 114 -2.72 0.18 8.97
C ASP A 114 -1.43 0.84 8.42
N GLY A 115 -1.44 2.18 8.28
CA GLY A 115 -0.31 2.93 7.74
C GLY A 115 -0.01 2.68 6.26
N SER A 116 -0.94 2.04 5.53
CA SER A 116 -0.83 1.78 4.09
C SER A 116 -1.88 2.55 3.32
N PHE A 117 -1.48 3.11 2.18
CA PHE A 117 -2.35 3.70 1.17
C PHE A 117 -2.55 2.70 0.05
N SER A 118 -3.81 2.32 -0.23
CA SER A 118 -4.18 1.38 -1.28
C SER A 118 -5.19 1.98 -2.23
N LEU A 119 -5.00 1.72 -3.52
CA LEU A 119 -5.80 2.31 -4.59
C LEU A 119 -6.40 1.23 -5.49
N TYR A 120 -7.72 1.29 -5.65
CA TYR A 120 -8.53 0.32 -6.37
C TYR A 120 -9.26 0.99 -7.55
N LYS A 121 -9.65 0.19 -8.54
CA LYS A 121 -10.42 0.68 -9.69
C LYS A 121 -11.82 1.10 -9.25
N ALA A 122 -12.42 0.33 -8.34
CA ALA A 122 -13.74 0.57 -7.78
C ALA A 122 -13.82 0.04 -6.34
N GLU A 123 -14.84 0.45 -5.60
CA GLU A 123 -15.12 0.00 -4.24
C GLU A 123 -15.32 -1.52 -4.15
N SER A 124 -16.00 -2.11 -5.14
CA SER A 124 -16.22 -3.57 -5.23
C SER A 124 -14.94 -4.38 -5.38
N ASP A 125 -13.84 -3.75 -5.81
CA ASP A 125 -12.54 -4.39 -5.87
C ASP A 125 -11.84 -4.34 -4.51
N ALA A 126 -12.18 -3.40 -3.64
CA ALA A 126 -11.64 -3.33 -2.29
C ALA A 126 -12.45 -4.15 -1.28
N LEU A 127 -13.77 -4.19 -1.47
CA LEU A 127 -14.72 -4.75 -0.50
C LEU A 127 -15.53 -5.90 -1.10
N GLY A 128 -15.69 -6.96 -0.32
CA GLY A 128 -16.59 -8.09 -0.62
C GLY A 128 -15.90 -9.37 -1.08
N SER A 129 -16.71 -10.39 -1.38
CA SER A 129 -16.24 -11.75 -1.71
C SER A 129 -15.52 -11.88 -3.06
N LYS A 130 -15.49 -10.81 -3.86
CA LYS A 130 -14.77 -10.71 -5.14
C LYS A 130 -13.70 -9.60 -5.11
N ALA A 131 -13.23 -9.23 -3.93
CA ALA A 131 -12.17 -8.25 -3.78
C ALA A 131 -10.96 -8.65 -4.63
N ARG A 132 -10.37 -7.66 -5.28
CA ARG A 132 -9.18 -7.79 -6.12
C ARG A 132 -8.01 -7.09 -5.45
N PRO A 133 -6.77 -7.49 -5.76
CA PRO A 133 -5.60 -6.75 -5.31
C PRO A 133 -5.69 -5.28 -5.76
N PRO A 134 -5.22 -4.33 -4.94
CA PRO A 134 -5.20 -2.94 -5.34
C PRO A 134 -4.28 -2.73 -6.55
N ILE A 135 -4.62 -1.75 -7.38
CA ILE A 135 -3.80 -1.30 -8.51
C ILE A 135 -2.44 -0.83 -8.02
N MET A 136 -2.42 -0.20 -6.84
CA MET A 136 -1.23 0.30 -6.19
C MET A 136 -1.44 0.27 -4.68
N SER A 137 -0.41 -0.14 -3.96
CA SER A 137 -0.35 -0.03 -2.50
C SER A 137 1.03 0.50 -2.12
N MET A 138 1.10 1.41 -1.15
CA MET A 138 2.34 1.97 -0.62
C MET A 138 2.24 2.22 0.88
N SER A 139 3.33 2.02 1.61
CA SER A 139 3.43 2.45 3.01
C SER A 139 3.42 3.98 3.09
N LEU A 140 2.64 4.54 4.01
CA LEU A 140 2.59 5.97 4.30
C LEU A 140 3.80 6.45 5.12
N GLN A 141 4.57 5.55 5.74
CA GLN A 141 5.78 5.90 6.46
C GLN A 141 6.79 6.59 5.52
N GLY A 142 7.26 7.78 5.93
CA GLY A 142 8.18 8.61 5.14
C GLY A 142 7.55 9.24 3.90
N THR A 143 6.21 9.22 3.77
CA THR A 143 5.50 9.89 2.69
C THR A 143 5.35 11.36 3.04
N GLN A 144 5.76 12.21 2.11
CA GLN A 144 5.51 13.64 2.14
C GLN A 144 4.15 13.91 1.49
N VAL A 145 3.35 14.74 2.16
CA VAL A 145 2.04 15.17 1.69
C VAL A 145 2.09 16.67 1.46
N GLU A 146 1.74 17.12 0.26
CA GLU A 146 1.72 18.54 -0.07
C GLU A 146 0.35 18.94 -0.63
N LEU A 147 -0.26 19.96 -0.04
CA LEU A 147 -1.48 20.55 -0.57
C LEU A 147 -1.12 21.41 -1.78
N LEU A 148 -1.58 21.01 -2.97
CA LEU A 148 -1.28 21.72 -4.20
C LEU A 148 -2.22 22.91 -4.36
N GLN A 149 -1.65 24.12 -4.38
CA GLN A 149 -2.39 25.32 -4.77
C GLN A 149 -2.47 25.40 -6.29
N GLN A 150 -3.67 25.55 -6.84
CA GLN A 150 -3.82 25.99 -8.21
C GLN A 150 -3.47 27.47 -8.29
N THR A 151 -2.31 27.79 -8.83
CA THR A 151 -1.86 29.17 -9.03
C THR A 151 -2.85 29.92 -9.91
N GLY A 152 -3.51 30.95 -9.34
CA GLY A 152 -4.39 31.87 -10.08
C GLY A 152 -5.88 31.53 -10.10
N SER A 153 -6.35 30.57 -9.30
CA SER A 153 -7.77 30.21 -9.20
C SER A 153 -8.30 30.49 -7.79
N GLU A 154 -9.49 31.11 -7.68
CA GLU A 154 -10.26 31.18 -6.41
C GLU A 154 -10.92 29.84 -6.06
N GLU A 155 -10.71 28.79 -6.85
CA GLU A 155 -11.26 27.47 -6.56
C GLU A 155 -10.67 26.85 -5.28
N PRO A 156 -11.50 26.10 -4.54
CA PRO A 156 -11.09 25.46 -3.29
C PRO A 156 -9.88 24.53 -3.48
N LYS A 157 -9.01 24.48 -2.47
CA LYS A 157 -7.79 23.65 -2.45
C LYS A 157 -8.15 22.18 -2.24
N LEU A 158 -8.65 21.55 -3.29
CA LEU A 158 -9.15 20.17 -3.24
C LEU A 158 -8.10 19.13 -3.66
N THR A 159 -6.88 19.56 -3.99
CA THR A 159 -5.86 18.70 -4.60
C THR A 159 -4.63 18.60 -3.72
N PHE A 160 -4.15 17.40 -3.48
CA PHE A 160 -2.94 17.12 -2.72
C PHE A 160 -2.07 16.08 -3.44
N SER A 161 -0.78 16.08 -3.14
CA SER A 161 0.17 15.10 -3.65
C SER A 161 0.71 14.22 -2.53
N LEU A 162 1.02 12.98 -2.88
CA LEU A 162 1.76 12.02 -2.07
C LEU A 162 3.05 11.68 -2.81
N SER A 163 4.19 11.84 -2.17
CA SER A 163 5.49 11.42 -2.70
C SER A 163 6.39 10.91 -1.58
N LYS A 164 7.26 9.94 -1.90
CA LYS A 164 8.37 9.59 -1.01
C LYS A 164 9.62 10.32 -1.49
N GLU A 165 10.49 10.68 -0.55
CA GLU A 165 11.72 11.43 -0.82
C GLU A 165 12.61 10.72 -1.86
N ASP A 166 12.66 9.39 -1.82
CA ASP A 166 13.41 8.56 -2.77
C ASP A 166 12.59 8.09 -3.99
N ALA A 167 11.31 8.46 -4.09
CA ALA A 167 10.45 8.01 -5.18
C ALA A 167 10.35 9.06 -6.29
N PHE A 168 10.71 8.67 -7.51
CA PHE A 168 10.47 9.45 -8.74
C PHE A 168 8.99 9.65 -9.08
N ARG A 169 8.07 9.15 -8.25
CA ARG A 169 6.64 9.09 -8.55
C ARG A 169 5.85 9.87 -7.52
N MET A 170 5.26 10.97 -7.99
CA MET A 170 4.25 11.73 -7.26
C MET A 170 2.85 11.22 -7.61
N HIS A 171 2.01 11.07 -6.60
CA HIS A 171 0.60 10.73 -6.74
C HIS A 171 -0.26 11.93 -6.42
N ILE A 172 -0.88 12.51 -7.44
CA ILE A 172 -1.77 13.66 -7.28
C ILE A 172 -3.22 13.17 -7.17
N LEU A 173 -3.90 13.58 -6.10
CA LEU A 173 -5.25 13.21 -5.73
C LEU A 173 -6.11 14.46 -5.56
N ARG A 174 -7.39 14.36 -5.92
CA ARG A 174 -8.37 15.43 -5.74
C ARG A 174 -9.61 14.89 -5.03
N ALA A 175 -9.99 15.56 -3.94
CA ALA A 175 -11.22 15.30 -3.18
C ALA A 175 -12.44 16.00 -3.82
N GLY A 176 -13.64 15.53 -3.47
CA GLY A 176 -14.89 16.10 -3.96
C GLY A 176 -15.32 17.38 -3.23
N SER A 177 -14.80 17.62 -2.03
CA SER A 177 -15.09 18.80 -1.20
C SER A 177 -13.92 19.17 -0.29
N GLU A 178 -13.92 20.39 0.26
CA GLU A 178 -12.86 20.84 1.19
C GLU A 178 -12.88 20.02 2.48
N ALA A 179 -14.07 19.73 3.01
CA ALA A 179 -14.22 18.89 4.20
C ALA A 179 -13.63 17.49 3.96
N GLU A 180 -13.90 16.88 2.81
CA GLU A 180 -13.31 15.60 2.43
C GLU A 180 -11.79 15.72 2.26
N CYS A 181 -11.30 16.78 1.62
CA CYS A 181 -9.86 17.04 1.45
C CYS A 181 -9.15 17.11 2.81
N SER A 182 -9.69 17.88 3.76
CA SER A 182 -9.17 17.97 5.13
C SER A 182 -9.15 16.62 5.82
N GLN A 183 -10.24 15.84 5.73
CA GLN A 183 -10.28 14.50 6.31
C GLN A 183 -9.17 13.59 5.75
N TRP A 184 -8.87 13.67 4.45
CA TRP A 184 -7.82 12.88 3.83
C TRP A 184 -6.40 13.31 4.21
N LEU A 185 -6.22 14.58 4.57
CA LEU A 185 -4.92 15.10 5.03
C LEU A 185 -4.68 14.83 6.51
N ASP A 186 -5.76 14.77 7.31
CA ASP A 186 -5.72 14.44 8.74
C ASP A 186 -5.51 12.94 9.00
N ALA A 187 -5.87 12.09 8.03
CA ALA A 187 -5.76 10.62 8.09
C ALA A 187 -4.38 10.10 7.68
#